data_AF-G3MLR5-F1
#
_entry.id   AF-G3MLR5-F1
#
_cell.length_a   1.000
_cell.length_b   1.000
_cell.length_c   1.000
_cell.angle_alpha   90.00
_cell.angle_beta   90.00
_cell.angle_gamma   90.00
#
_symmetry.space_group_name_H-M   'P 1'
#
loop_
_entity.id
_entity.type
_entity.pdbx_description
1 polymer ?
#
loop_
_entity_poly.entity_id
_entity_poly.type
_entity_poly.pdbx_seq_one_letter_code
_entity_poly.pdbx_strand_id
1 'polypeptide(L)'
;MKTSFLMALLVSCLCGVCAQEESHVVEEDAVKLGLYFVYDQIFAEQAVFEENNSFNTYFTVLTNSAQAYFRNHPNLKFYFTLVNSSKLQEQDNLKYVTNEKMQLDAEATLRNMEIIFTWNENLSSDVDVVFLVTGSKMKTRASQMIDEWYGLAAPRSICYGNASVGIIHDDGKTFNGAHMLALQLALLLGAKKDNGKWGECPHAEGYLTSSITGGSHPSLSYCSATSMWDFYWHVNDRPDICWKDSPKPALANNKDLPADFYRKKLCDVCQIHNKTFRNATECRGYMSKSLNGACKAHCCIPARYRYRNCDWANAINMPDGTPCGGPMICLHGECV
;
A
#
# COMPACT_ATOMS: atom_id res chain seq x y z
N MET A 1 -39.34 76.15 31.69
CA MET A 1 -38.95 75.23 32.78
C MET A 1 -38.49 73.90 32.18
N LYS A 2 -37.23 73.51 32.44
CA LYS A 2 -36.64 72.16 32.40
C LYS A 2 -36.76 71.36 31.08
N THR A 3 -35.74 71.40 30.21
CA THR A 3 -34.62 70.43 30.08
C THR A 3 -35.04 68.99 29.80
N SER A 4 -34.74 68.47 28.60
CA SER A 4 -33.78 67.36 28.46
C SER A 4 -33.36 67.13 27.01
N PHE A 5 -32.07 66.87 26.83
CA PHE A 5 -31.37 66.55 25.59
C PHE A 5 -31.69 65.14 25.09
N LEU A 6 -31.75 64.95 23.78
CA LEU A 6 -31.35 63.71 23.12
C LEU A 6 -30.88 64.00 21.69
N MET A 7 -29.56 63.83 21.52
CA MET A 7 -28.83 63.88 20.26
C MET A 7 -29.35 62.78 19.31
N ALA A 8 -29.78 63.18 18.11
CA ALA A 8 -29.99 62.28 16.99
C ALA A 8 -28.78 62.40 16.05
N LEU A 9 -28.06 61.29 15.85
CA LEU A 9 -27.01 61.19 14.83
C LEU A 9 -27.41 60.09 13.85
N LEU A 10 -27.54 60.55 12.60
CA LEU A 10 -27.87 59.78 11.40
C LEU A 10 -26.85 58.66 11.17
N VAL A 11 -27.34 57.45 10.91
CA VAL A 11 -26.56 56.40 10.25
C VAL A 11 -27.08 56.26 8.83
N SER A 12 -26.24 56.69 7.89
CA SER A 12 -26.45 56.63 6.45
C SER A 12 -26.35 55.19 5.95
N CYS A 13 -27.35 54.77 5.19
CA CYS A 13 -27.42 53.52 4.45
C CYS A 13 -26.41 53.54 3.28
N LEU A 14 -25.45 52.63 3.27
CA LEU A 14 -24.62 52.34 2.09
C LEU A 14 -24.80 50.87 1.73
N CYS A 15 -25.28 50.66 0.51
CA CYS A 15 -25.51 49.36 -0.11
C CYS A 15 -24.20 48.54 -0.12
N GLY A 16 -24.19 47.45 0.64
CA GLY A 16 -23.16 46.43 0.56
C GLY A 16 -23.37 45.62 -0.72
N VAL A 17 -22.47 45.80 -1.69
CA VAL A 17 -22.20 44.80 -2.70
C VAL A 17 -21.63 43.60 -1.95
N CYS A 18 -22.42 42.54 -1.80
CA CYS A 18 -21.93 41.26 -1.31
C CYS A 18 -20.97 40.71 -2.36
N ALA A 19 -19.68 41.02 -2.21
CA ALA A 19 -18.64 40.20 -2.80
C ALA A 19 -18.80 38.80 -2.22
N GLN A 20 -19.18 37.84 -3.07
CA GLN A 20 -19.03 36.42 -2.77
C GLN A 20 -17.54 36.19 -2.53
N GLU A 21 -17.16 35.97 -1.27
CA GLU A 21 -15.96 35.20 -0.96
C GLU A 21 -16.17 33.83 -1.61
N GLU A 22 -15.60 33.65 -2.80
CA GLU A 22 -15.25 32.31 -3.27
C GLU A 22 -14.43 31.68 -2.16
N SER A 23 -15.02 30.72 -1.46
CA SER A 23 -14.27 29.78 -0.66
C SER A 23 -13.31 29.11 -1.63
N HIS A 24 -12.06 29.58 -1.69
CA HIS A 24 -10.96 28.79 -2.21
C HIS A 24 -10.97 27.49 -1.40
N VAL A 25 -11.59 26.45 -1.96
CA VAL A 25 -11.33 25.08 -1.54
C VAL A 25 -9.84 24.93 -1.81
N VAL A 26 -9.03 24.97 -0.75
CA VAL A 26 -7.62 24.58 -0.86
C VAL A 26 -7.68 23.15 -1.35
N GLU A 27 -7.39 22.95 -2.63
CA GLU A 27 -7.27 21.63 -3.22
C GLU A 27 -6.20 20.91 -2.39
N GLU A 28 -6.59 19.84 -1.70
CA GLU A 28 -5.65 19.09 -0.88
C GLU A 28 -4.51 18.60 -1.78
N ASP A 29 -3.25 18.83 -1.36
CA ASP A 29 -2.09 18.27 -2.06
C ASP A 29 -2.23 16.75 -2.11
N ALA A 30 -2.48 16.23 -3.31
CA ALA A 30 -2.88 14.85 -3.51
C ALA A 30 -2.06 14.20 -4.62
N VAL A 31 -1.69 12.95 -4.37
CA VAL A 31 -1.06 12.05 -5.34
C VAL A 31 -2.07 10.96 -5.67
N LYS A 32 -2.48 10.90 -6.93
CA LYS A 32 -3.37 9.84 -7.45
C LYS A 32 -2.55 8.97 -8.40
N LEU A 33 -2.45 7.67 -8.14
CA LEU A 33 -1.69 6.76 -9.00
C LEU A 33 -2.54 5.58 -9.44
N GLY A 34 -2.40 5.21 -10.70
CA GLY A 34 -2.93 4.00 -11.30
C GLY A 34 -1.90 2.89 -11.30
N LEU A 35 -2.24 1.79 -10.64
CA LEU A 35 -1.39 0.62 -10.49
C LEU A 35 -1.88 -0.48 -11.42
N TYR A 36 -0.96 -1.08 -12.17
CA TYR A 36 -1.20 -2.27 -12.97
C TYR A 36 -0.39 -3.44 -12.43
N PHE A 37 -1.06 -4.54 -12.09
CA PHE A 37 -0.37 -5.71 -11.55
C PHE A 37 -0.17 -6.77 -12.61
N VAL A 38 1.08 -7.16 -12.78
CA VAL A 38 1.48 -8.28 -13.61
C VAL A 38 1.89 -9.42 -12.69
N TYR A 39 1.29 -10.60 -12.81
CA TYR A 39 1.58 -11.72 -11.91
C TYR A 39 2.22 -12.91 -12.63
N ASP A 40 3.10 -13.64 -11.94
CA ASP A 40 3.76 -14.82 -12.48
C ASP A 40 2.93 -16.11 -12.38
N GLN A 41 3.43 -17.19 -12.98
CA GLN A 41 2.78 -18.51 -12.91
C GLN A 41 2.67 -19.00 -11.46
N ILE A 42 3.69 -18.77 -10.65
CA ILE A 42 3.76 -19.27 -9.27
C ILE A 42 2.69 -18.61 -8.41
N PHE A 43 2.48 -17.30 -8.56
CA PHE A 43 1.37 -16.59 -7.93
C PHE A 43 0.03 -17.16 -8.40
N ALA A 44 -0.18 -17.31 -9.71
CA ALA A 44 -1.44 -17.78 -10.28
C ALA A 44 -1.83 -19.19 -9.76
N GLU A 45 -0.85 -20.07 -9.54
CA GLU A 45 -1.09 -21.42 -8.99
C GLU A 45 -1.35 -21.41 -7.48
N GLN A 46 -0.80 -20.45 -6.76
CA GLN A 46 -0.91 -20.38 -5.31
C GLN A 46 -2.15 -19.61 -4.85
N ALA A 47 -2.48 -18.51 -5.53
CA ALA A 47 -3.59 -17.63 -5.18
C ALA A 47 -4.91 -18.40 -5.15
N VAL A 48 -5.74 -18.14 -4.14
CA VAL A 48 -7.01 -18.89 -3.97
C VAL A 48 -8.26 -18.08 -4.28
N PHE A 49 -8.11 -16.77 -4.40
CA PHE A 49 -9.22 -15.81 -4.51
C PHE A 49 -9.36 -15.28 -5.93
N GLU A 50 -9.42 -16.19 -6.91
CA GLU A 50 -9.74 -15.84 -8.28
C GLU A 50 -11.25 -15.63 -8.46
N GLU A 51 -11.63 -14.56 -9.15
CA GLU A 51 -13.03 -14.21 -9.42
C GLU A 51 -13.16 -13.78 -10.88
N ASN A 52 -14.07 -14.41 -11.63
CA ASN A 52 -14.29 -14.13 -13.05
C ASN A 52 -13.00 -14.21 -13.90
N ASN A 53 -12.16 -15.22 -13.63
CA ASN A 53 -10.85 -15.41 -14.28
C ASN A 53 -9.89 -14.22 -14.10
N SER A 54 -10.00 -13.52 -12.97
CA SER A 54 -9.17 -12.37 -12.63
C SER A 54 -8.89 -12.32 -11.13
N PHE A 55 -7.78 -11.69 -10.76
CA PHE A 55 -7.44 -11.37 -9.38
C PHE A 55 -7.73 -9.91 -9.01
N ASN A 56 -8.49 -9.17 -9.84
CA ASN A 56 -8.73 -7.74 -9.62
C ASN A 56 -9.37 -7.41 -8.27
N THR A 57 -10.29 -8.25 -7.76
CA THR A 57 -10.85 -8.07 -6.41
C THR A 57 -9.78 -8.17 -5.33
N TYR A 58 -8.95 -9.21 -5.40
CA TYR A 58 -7.84 -9.41 -4.47
C TYR A 58 -6.84 -8.25 -4.57
N PHE A 59 -6.42 -7.89 -5.77
CA PHE A 59 -5.42 -6.84 -5.98
C PHE A 59 -5.91 -5.43 -5.66
N THR A 60 -7.22 -5.18 -5.74
CA THR A 60 -7.80 -3.92 -5.27
C THR A 60 -7.69 -3.82 -3.76
N VAL A 61 -7.97 -4.91 -3.03
CA VAL A 61 -7.80 -4.98 -1.57
C VAL A 61 -6.33 -4.88 -1.16
N LEU A 62 -5.42 -5.50 -1.91
CA LEU A 62 -3.97 -5.37 -1.71
C LEU A 62 -3.53 -3.90 -1.86
N THR A 63 -4.03 -3.22 -2.88
CA THR A 63 -3.78 -1.79 -3.14
C THR A 63 -4.31 -0.91 -2.02
N ASN A 64 -5.56 -1.14 -1.58
CA ASN A 64 -6.17 -0.42 -0.46
C ASN A 64 -5.38 -0.62 0.84
N SER A 65 -4.89 -1.84 1.10
CA SER A 65 -4.06 -2.11 2.28
C SER A 65 -2.74 -1.34 2.22
N ALA A 66 -2.05 -1.34 1.08
CA ALA A 66 -0.83 -0.55 0.92
C ALA A 66 -1.09 0.96 1.06
N GLN A 67 -2.19 1.49 0.53
CA GLN A 67 -2.57 2.90 0.71
C GLN A 67 -2.77 3.27 2.19
N ALA A 68 -3.24 2.34 3.03
CA ALA A 68 -3.49 2.60 4.45
C ALA A 68 -2.21 2.99 5.23
N TYR A 69 -1.02 2.62 4.76
CA TYR A 69 0.27 3.02 5.34
C TYR A 69 0.52 4.53 5.24
N PHE A 70 -0.15 5.21 4.30
CA PHE A 70 0.03 6.63 4.02
C PHE A 70 -1.09 7.52 4.60
N ARG A 71 -2.10 6.95 5.26
CA ARG A 71 -3.29 7.69 5.72
C ARG A 71 -2.97 8.81 6.73
N ASN A 72 -1.89 8.65 7.48
CA ASN A 72 -1.41 9.59 8.49
C ASN A 72 -0.27 10.48 7.97
N HIS A 73 -0.04 10.52 6.65
CA HIS A 73 0.97 11.40 6.08
C HIS A 73 0.57 12.88 6.37
N PRO A 74 1.49 13.69 6.92
CA PRO A 74 1.13 15.00 7.49
C PRO A 74 0.66 16.01 6.43
N ASN A 75 1.19 15.93 5.21
CA ASN A 75 1.02 16.99 4.20
C ASN A 75 0.44 16.55 2.86
N LEU A 76 0.27 15.24 2.62
CA LEU A 76 -0.13 14.71 1.32
C LEU A 76 -1.24 13.68 1.50
N LYS A 77 -2.20 13.66 0.59
CA LYS A 77 -3.19 12.59 0.46
C LYS A 77 -2.78 11.65 -0.67
N PHE A 78 -2.97 10.36 -0.45
CA PHE A 78 -2.60 9.34 -1.43
C PHE A 78 -3.83 8.53 -1.83
N TYR A 79 -4.01 8.40 -3.14
CA TYR A 79 -5.08 7.62 -3.75
C TYR A 79 -4.44 6.66 -4.76
N PHE A 80 -4.32 5.39 -4.38
CA PHE A 80 -3.81 4.34 -5.24
C PHE A 80 -4.97 3.53 -5.77
N THR A 81 -5.02 3.40 -7.09
CA THR A 81 -6.12 2.77 -7.80
C THR A 81 -5.59 1.59 -8.59
N LEU A 82 -6.11 0.39 -8.35
CA LEU A 82 -5.85 -0.72 -9.27
C LEU A 82 -6.56 -0.40 -10.59
N VAL A 83 -5.80 -0.26 -11.67
CA VAL A 83 -6.33 -0.05 -13.03
C VAL A 83 -6.78 -1.37 -13.62
N ASN A 84 -5.92 -2.39 -13.58
CA ASN A 84 -6.22 -3.76 -13.99
C ASN A 84 -5.08 -4.71 -13.56
N SER A 85 -5.24 -6.00 -13.84
CA SER A 85 -4.16 -7.00 -13.69
C SER A 85 -4.11 -7.99 -14.84
N SER A 86 -2.93 -8.58 -15.07
CA SER A 86 -2.76 -9.66 -16.05
C SER A 86 -1.64 -10.61 -15.67
N LYS A 87 -1.69 -11.83 -16.20
CA LYS A 87 -0.56 -12.75 -16.13
C LYS A 87 0.61 -12.27 -17.00
N LEU A 88 1.84 -12.41 -16.51
CA LEU A 88 3.05 -12.17 -17.27
C LEU A 88 3.14 -13.18 -18.44
N GLN A 89 3.25 -12.66 -19.66
CA GLN A 89 3.31 -13.50 -20.87
C GLN A 89 4.64 -14.24 -20.98
N GLU A 90 5.75 -13.53 -20.83
CA GLU A 90 7.09 -14.07 -21.00
C GLU A 90 7.75 -14.36 -19.65
N GLN A 91 7.60 -15.60 -19.18
CA GLN A 91 8.17 -16.04 -17.89
C GLN A 91 9.71 -16.10 -17.90
N ASP A 92 10.35 -16.13 -19.09
CA ASP A 92 11.83 -16.12 -19.23
C ASP A 92 12.48 -14.82 -18.75
N ASN A 93 11.68 -13.76 -18.56
CA ASN A 93 12.10 -12.50 -17.99
C ASN A 93 12.30 -12.58 -16.45
N LEU A 94 11.79 -13.63 -15.81
CA LEU A 94 12.03 -13.93 -14.41
C LEU A 94 13.41 -14.55 -14.23
N LYS A 95 14.25 -13.95 -13.38
CA LYS A 95 15.60 -14.45 -13.08
C LYS A 95 15.64 -15.04 -11.68
N TYR A 96 16.13 -16.26 -11.56
CA TYR A 96 16.20 -17.01 -10.31
C TYR A 96 17.65 -17.18 -9.85
N VAL A 97 17.85 -17.29 -8.55
CA VAL A 97 19.16 -17.61 -7.96
C VAL A 97 19.48 -19.09 -8.23
N THR A 98 20.66 -19.37 -8.78
CA THR A 98 21.06 -20.66 -9.36
C THR A 98 21.18 -21.86 -8.39
N ASN A 99 21.00 -21.67 -7.08
CA ASN A 99 21.24 -22.73 -6.08
C ASN A 99 19.94 -23.10 -5.33
N GLU A 100 19.20 -24.06 -5.89
CA GLU A 100 18.26 -25.00 -5.23
C GLU A 100 17.03 -24.46 -4.49
N LYS A 101 16.85 -23.16 -4.37
CA LYS A 101 15.57 -22.56 -3.98
C LYS A 101 15.13 -21.68 -5.14
N MET A 102 13.92 -21.90 -5.65
CA MET A 102 13.24 -21.04 -6.64
C MET A 102 12.96 -19.64 -6.07
N GLN A 103 14.01 -18.99 -5.54
CA GLN A 103 14.01 -17.65 -5.03
C GLN A 103 14.33 -16.72 -6.20
N LEU A 104 13.44 -15.77 -6.41
CA LEU A 104 13.56 -14.81 -7.49
C LEU A 104 14.68 -13.82 -7.16
N ASP A 105 15.61 -13.63 -8.08
CA ASP A 105 16.60 -12.56 -8.00
C ASP A 105 15.88 -11.25 -8.34
N ALA A 106 15.57 -10.47 -7.31
CA ALA A 106 14.72 -9.29 -7.46
C ALA A 106 15.40 -8.20 -8.28
N GLU A 107 16.71 -8.02 -8.13
CA GLU A 107 17.47 -7.02 -8.90
C GLU A 107 17.49 -7.36 -10.38
N ALA A 108 17.88 -8.59 -10.72
CA ALA A 108 17.97 -9.01 -12.11
C ALA A 108 16.60 -9.06 -12.80
N THR A 109 15.56 -9.47 -12.06
CA THR A 109 14.18 -9.52 -12.59
C THR A 109 13.61 -8.12 -12.78
N LEU A 110 13.78 -7.22 -11.80
CA LEU A 110 13.28 -5.85 -11.88
C LEU A 110 13.85 -5.12 -13.10
N ARG A 111 15.14 -5.28 -13.40
CA ARG A 111 15.75 -4.71 -14.61
C ARG A 111 15.08 -5.16 -15.90
N ASN A 112 14.70 -6.44 -16.00
CA ASN A 112 13.97 -6.92 -17.18
C ASN A 112 12.57 -6.31 -17.25
N MET A 113 11.89 -6.17 -16.10
CA MET A 113 10.57 -5.54 -16.05
C MET A 113 10.64 -4.06 -16.43
N GLU A 114 11.67 -3.32 -16.01
CA GLU A 114 11.92 -1.93 -16.44
C GLU A 114 12.10 -1.83 -17.97
N ILE A 115 12.85 -2.75 -18.58
CA ILE A 115 13.02 -2.80 -20.04
C ILE A 115 11.66 -3.00 -20.75
N ILE A 116 10.77 -3.81 -20.18
CA ILE A 116 9.49 -4.18 -20.80
C ILE A 116 8.44 -3.08 -20.62
N PHE A 117 8.34 -2.47 -19.45
CA PHE A 117 7.18 -1.66 -19.07
C PHE A 117 7.43 -0.15 -19.07
N THR A 118 8.66 0.32 -18.81
CA THR A 118 8.92 1.77 -18.65
C THR A 118 8.57 2.58 -19.89
N TRP A 119 8.75 2.03 -21.09
CA TRP A 119 8.48 2.72 -22.37
C TRP A 119 7.43 1.99 -23.21
N ASN A 120 6.57 1.19 -22.58
CA ASN A 120 5.57 0.42 -23.30
C ASN A 120 4.38 1.31 -23.70
N GLU A 121 4.26 1.59 -25.00
CA GLU A 121 3.18 2.42 -25.56
C GLU A 121 1.80 1.73 -25.52
N ASN A 122 1.75 0.42 -25.27
CA ASN A 122 0.49 -0.32 -25.18
C ASN A 122 -0.14 -0.27 -23.78
N LEU A 123 0.53 0.31 -22.78
CA LEU A 123 -0.06 0.52 -21.46
C LEU A 123 -1.18 1.55 -21.56
N SER A 124 -2.25 1.36 -20.78
CA SER A 124 -3.28 2.38 -20.64
C SER A 124 -2.66 3.66 -20.08
N SER A 125 -3.13 4.82 -20.54
CA SER A 125 -2.74 6.11 -19.98
C SER A 125 -3.11 6.27 -18.51
N ASP A 126 -4.05 5.47 -18.01
CA ASP A 126 -4.42 5.43 -16.59
C ASP A 126 -3.36 4.71 -15.72
N VAL A 127 -2.30 4.09 -16.30
CA VAL A 127 -1.29 3.32 -15.56
C VAL A 127 -0.03 4.16 -15.35
N ASP A 128 0.30 4.38 -14.09
CA ASP A 128 1.52 5.10 -13.67
C ASP A 128 2.60 4.17 -13.16
N VAL A 129 2.20 3.03 -12.59
CA VAL A 129 3.12 2.06 -11.98
C VAL A 129 2.71 0.63 -12.34
N VAL A 130 3.68 -0.16 -12.79
CA VAL A 130 3.53 -1.60 -12.99
C VAL A 130 4.25 -2.34 -11.86
N PHE A 131 3.53 -3.19 -11.13
CA PHE A 131 4.13 -4.11 -10.16
C PHE A 131 4.11 -5.54 -10.68
N LEU A 132 5.28 -6.18 -10.67
CA LEU A 132 5.35 -7.64 -10.73
C LEU A 132 4.96 -8.24 -9.38
N VAL A 133 3.93 -9.06 -9.35
CA VAL A 133 3.52 -9.84 -8.17
C VAL A 133 3.97 -11.28 -8.36
N THR A 134 4.88 -11.75 -7.51
CA THR A 134 5.43 -13.11 -7.59
C THR A 134 5.02 -13.96 -6.39
N GLY A 135 4.63 -15.21 -6.66
CA GLY A 135 4.45 -16.22 -5.60
C GLY A 135 5.80 -16.76 -5.08
N SER A 136 6.91 -16.47 -5.76
CA SER A 136 8.25 -16.83 -5.32
C SER A 136 8.76 -15.86 -4.27
N LYS A 137 9.44 -16.39 -3.25
CA LYS A 137 10.23 -15.56 -2.34
C LYS A 137 11.28 -14.79 -3.15
N MET A 138 11.51 -13.55 -2.78
CA MET A 138 12.48 -12.68 -3.45
C MET A 138 13.80 -12.63 -2.68
N LYS A 139 14.90 -12.43 -3.41
CA LYS A 139 16.21 -12.08 -2.85
C LYS A 139 16.54 -10.65 -3.27
N THR A 140 16.47 -9.73 -2.32
CA THR A 140 16.98 -8.36 -2.44
C THR A 140 18.43 -8.30 -1.95
N ARG A 141 19.16 -7.23 -2.30
CA ARG A 141 20.56 -7.04 -1.91
C ARG A 141 20.76 -5.63 -1.40
N ALA A 142 21.43 -5.48 -0.26
CA ALA A 142 21.89 -4.18 0.21
C ALA A 142 23.39 -4.06 -0.03
N SER A 143 23.84 -2.92 -0.58
CA SER A 143 25.26 -2.63 -0.73
C SER A 143 25.91 -2.46 0.64
N GLN A 144 26.96 -3.24 0.93
CA GLN A 144 27.68 -3.10 2.21
C GLN A 144 28.43 -1.77 2.32
N MET A 145 28.79 -1.15 1.18
CA MET A 145 29.61 0.06 1.16
C MET A 145 28.79 1.34 1.25
N ILE A 146 27.68 1.40 0.50
CA ILE A 146 26.86 2.63 0.38
C ILE A 146 25.43 2.45 0.90
N ASP A 147 25.06 1.24 1.35
CA ASP A 147 23.74 0.91 1.88
C ASP A 147 22.58 1.12 0.88
N GLU A 148 22.92 1.06 -0.41
CA GLU A 148 21.94 1.11 -1.48
C GLU A 148 21.14 -0.20 -1.57
N TRP A 149 19.85 -0.10 -1.89
CA TRP A 149 18.95 -1.24 -1.93
C TRP A 149 18.68 -1.65 -3.36
N TYR A 150 19.04 -2.87 -3.71
CA TYR A 150 18.81 -3.47 -5.02
C TYR A 150 17.67 -4.48 -4.97
N GLY A 151 16.88 -4.51 -6.05
CA GLY A 151 15.68 -5.34 -6.15
C GLY A 151 14.43 -4.69 -5.54
N LEU A 152 14.42 -3.37 -5.45
CA LEU A 152 13.26 -2.54 -5.13
C LEU A 152 13.13 -1.45 -6.20
N ALA A 153 11.93 -0.89 -6.33
CA ALA A 153 11.66 0.23 -7.22
C ALA A 153 12.65 1.40 -7.00
N ALA A 154 13.12 1.99 -8.09
CA ALA A 154 14.08 3.08 -8.05
C ALA A 154 13.49 4.32 -7.33
N PRO A 155 14.14 4.87 -6.30
CA PRO A 155 13.61 6.03 -5.60
C PRO A 155 13.40 7.25 -6.51
N ARG A 156 12.35 8.04 -6.27
CA ARG A 156 12.03 9.28 -7.02
C ARG A 156 11.83 9.08 -8.52
N SER A 157 11.47 7.88 -8.95
CA SER A 157 11.29 7.54 -10.38
C SER A 157 9.84 7.50 -10.83
N ILE A 158 8.89 7.89 -9.98
CA ILE A 158 7.48 8.00 -10.37
C ILE A 158 7.29 9.01 -11.50
N CYS A 159 6.35 8.72 -12.41
CA CYS A 159 6.11 9.48 -13.63
C CYS A 159 7.35 9.62 -14.55
N TYR A 160 8.29 8.68 -14.47
CA TYR A 160 9.40 8.58 -15.43
C TYR A 160 9.08 7.54 -16.50
N GLY A 161 8.92 8.00 -17.74
CA GLY A 161 8.44 7.16 -18.84
C GLY A 161 6.92 6.95 -18.78
N ASN A 162 6.43 5.88 -19.40
CA ASN A 162 5.01 5.53 -19.41
C ASN A 162 4.56 4.87 -18.11
N ALA A 163 5.44 4.14 -17.43
CA ALA A 163 5.16 3.59 -16.11
C ALA A 163 6.44 3.31 -15.32
N SER A 164 6.43 3.61 -14.02
CA SER A 164 7.46 3.13 -13.11
C SER A 164 7.26 1.65 -12.80
N VAL A 165 8.31 0.96 -12.36
CA VAL A 165 8.25 -0.50 -12.17
C VAL A 165 8.68 -0.89 -10.76
N GLY A 166 7.96 -1.82 -10.15
CA GLY A 166 8.30 -2.44 -8.87
C GLY A 166 8.05 -3.95 -8.86
N ILE A 167 8.47 -4.61 -7.78
CA ILE A 167 8.33 -6.07 -7.65
C ILE A 167 8.01 -6.48 -6.21
N ILE A 168 6.95 -7.26 -6.00
CA ILE A 168 6.52 -7.71 -4.67
C ILE A 168 6.34 -9.22 -4.63
N HIS A 169 6.61 -9.80 -3.46
CA HIS A 169 6.16 -11.15 -3.14
C HIS A 169 4.80 -11.07 -2.47
N ASP A 170 3.83 -11.82 -2.99
CA ASP A 170 2.55 -12.04 -2.34
C ASP A 170 2.12 -13.51 -2.55
N ASP A 171 1.50 -14.13 -1.56
CA ASP A 171 1.08 -15.54 -1.65
C ASP A 171 -0.32 -15.72 -2.25
N GLY A 172 -1.01 -14.63 -2.60
CA GLY A 172 -2.37 -14.63 -3.17
C GLY A 172 -3.45 -15.07 -2.18
N LYS A 173 -3.14 -15.06 -0.88
CA LYS A 173 -4.03 -15.53 0.19
C LYS A 173 -4.07 -14.59 1.38
N THR A 174 -2.91 -14.12 1.85
CA THR A 174 -2.73 -13.44 3.14
C THR A 174 -2.57 -11.93 3.03
N PHE A 175 -2.43 -11.39 1.81
CA PHE A 175 -2.02 -10.00 1.54
C PHE A 175 -0.66 -9.64 2.12
N ASN A 176 0.24 -10.62 2.28
CA ASN A 176 1.58 -10.39 2.84
C ASN A 176 2.45 -9.45 1.99
N GLY A 177 2.10 -9.23 0.72
CA GLY A 177 2.75 -8.27 -0.16
C GLY A 177 2.41 -6.80 0.12
N ALA A 178 1.36 -6.50 0.90
CA ALA A 178 0.89 -5.12 1.13
C ALA A 178 1.99 -4.22 1.72
N HIS A 179 2.76 -4.77 2.66
CA HIS A 179 3.86 -4.08 3.32
C HIS A 179 4.97 -3.68 2.33
N MET A 180 5.38 -4.63 1.48
CA MET A 180 6.42 -4.41 0.47
C MET A 180 5.94 -3.48 -0.65
N LEU A 181 4.65 -3.55 -1.00
CA LEU A 181 4.02 -2.63 -1.94
C LEU A 181 4.05 -1.19 -1.40
N ALA A 182 3.68 -0.99 -0.13
CA ALA A 182 3.75 0.30 0.52
C ALA A 182 5.18 0.86 0.55
N LEU A 183 6.18 0.02 0.90
CA LEU A 183 7.59 0.44 0.87
C LEU A 183 8.01 0.95 -0.51
N GLN A 184 7.72 0.20 -1.58
CA GLN A 184 8.14 0.59 -2.92
C GLN A 184 7.40 1.80 -3.44
N LEU A 185 6.10 1.95 -3.14
CA LEU A 185 5.37 3.17 -3.44
C LEU A 185 5.99 4.37 -2.73
N ALA A 186 6.39 4.23 -1.46
CA ALA A 186 7.08 5.29 -0.73
C ALA A 186 8.40 5.68 -1.41
N LEU A 187 9.22 4.70 -1.82
CA LEU A 187 10.48 4.95 -2.53
C LEU A 187 10.24 5.66 -3.87
N LEU A 188 9.32 5.15 -4.69
CA LEU A 188 8.93 5.77 -5.98
C LEU A 188 8.54 7.24 -5.80
N LEU A 189 7.77 7.53 -4.74
CA LEU A 189 7.28 8.86 -4.34
C LEU A 189 8.31 9.69 -3.57
N GLY A 190 9.55 9.23 -3.48
CA GLY A 190 10.69 10.01 -3.02
C GLY A 190 10.97 9.96 -1.52
N ALA A 191 10.39 9.00 -0.81
CA ALA A 191 10.76 8.72 0.57
C ALA A 191 12.24 8.33 0.67
N LYS A 192 12.94 8.98 1.59
CA LYS A 192 14.30 8.64 1.98
C LYS A 192 14.33 7.44 2.93
N LYS A 193 15.48 6.79 3.02
CA LYS A 193 15.72 5.65 3.91
C LYS A 193 16.00 6.14 5.33
N ASP A 194 15.51 5.44 6.35
CA ASP A 194 15.78 5.75 7.76
C ASP A 194 17.04 5.06 8.27
N ASN A 195 18.16 5.19 7.54
CA ASN A 195 19.40 4.44 7.81
C ASN A 195 20.58 5.32 8.28
N GLY A 196 20.38 6.63 8.40
CA GLY A 196 21.38 7.57 8.92
C GLY A 196 22.58 7.80 8.00
N LYS A 197 22.48 7.53 6.69
CA LYS A 197 23.61 7.61 5.75
C LYS A 197 23.38 8.63 4.64
N TRP A 198 24.47 9.17 4.09
CA TRP A 198 24.56 9.91 2.81
C TRP A 198 23.28 10.59 2.29
N GLY A 199 22.83 11.68 2.93
CA GLY A 199 21.69 12.46 2.45
C GLY A 199 20.32 11.82 2.67
N GLU A 200 20.26 10.64 3.28
CA GLU A 200 19.05 9.96 3.77
C GLU A 200 18.61 10.50 5.14
N CYS A 201 17.56 9.90 5.71
CA CYS A 201 17.01 10.29 6.99
C CYS A 201 17.86 9.78 8.17
N PRO A 202 17.83 10.46 9.33
CA PRO A 202 18.39 9.93 10.56
C PRO A 202 17.85 8.52 10.86
N HIS A 203 18.65 7.71 11.56
CA HIS A 203 18.23 6.35 11.92
C HIS A 203 16.93 6.38 12.74
N ALA A 204 15.89 5.74 12.23
CA ALA A 204 14.59 5.62 12.88
C ALA A 204 14.11 4.19 12.76
N GLU A 205 14.33 3.41 13.82
CA GLU A 205 14.07 1.97 13.81
C GLU A 205 12.60 1.64 13.66
N GLY A 206 12.33 0.57 12.92
CA GLY A 206 11.01 0.00 12.77
C GLY A 206 10.09 0.73 11.80
N TYR A 207 10.37 1.97 11.39
CA TYR A 207 9.54 2.64 10.38
C TYR A 207 9.61 1.96 9.00
N LEU A 208 8.62 2.21 8.16
CA LEU A 208 8.46 1.56 6.85
C LEU A 208 9.75 1.61 6.02
N THR A 209 10.50 2.71 6.06
CA THR A 209 11.75 2.91 5.31
C THR A 209 13.02 2.62 6.10
N SER A 210 12.95 1.88 7.21
CA SER A 210 14.13 1.55 8.04
C SER A 210 14.87 0.27 7.59
N SER A 211 14.34 -0.48 6.64
CA SER A 211 14.92 -1.75 6.16
C SER A 211 14.53 -2.02 4.71
N ILE A 212 15.34 -2.81 4.00
CA ILE A 212 15.09 -3.27 2.63
C ILE A 212 13.83 -4.15 2.49
N THR A 213 13.33 -4.70 3.59
CA THR A 213 12.04 -5.43 3.63
C THR A 213 10.92 -4.64 4.28
N GLY A 214 11.19 -3.39 4.62
CA GLY A 214 10.38 -2.53 5.46
C GLY A 214 10.51 -2.86 6.96
N GLY A 215 10.25 -1.85 7.78
CA GLY A 215 10.26 -1.99 9.25
C GLY A 215 8.93 -2.48 9.80
N SER A 216 8.89 -2.82 11.10
CA SER A 216 7.70 -3.39 11.75
C SER A 216 6.51 -2.42 11.92
N HIS A 217 6.77 -1.12 11.96
CA HIS A 217 5.77 -0.07 12.09
C HIS A 217 5.15 0.23 10.71
N PRO A 218 3.81 0.23 10.60
CA PRO A 218 3.12 0.47 9.34
C PRO A 218 2.98 1.97 9.04
N SER A 219 4.08 2.73 9.18
CA SER A 219 4.11 4.17 8.98
C SER A 219 5.50 4.65 8.56
N LEU A 220 5.55 5.80 7.91
CA LEU A 220 6.79 6.49 7.58
C LEU A 220 7.31 7.27 8.79
N SER A 221 8.63 7.39 8.89
CA SER A 221 9.21 8.38 9.80
C SER A 221 8.82 9.79 9.34
N TYR A 222 8.86 10.77 10.26
CA TYR A 222 8.61 12.16 9.90
C TYR A 222 9.56 12.66 8.80
N CYS A 223 10.83 12.26 8.84
CA CYS A 223 11.81 12.66 7.84
C CYS A 223 11.49 12.05 6.46
N SER A 224 11.15 10.76 6.40
CA SER A 224 10.80 10.08 5.15
C SER A 224 9.53 10.68 4.53
N ALA A 225 8.50 10.93 5.34
CA ALA A 225 7.29 11.62 4.89
C ALA A 225 7.59 13.04 4.38
N THR A 226 8.42 13.81 5.10
CA THR A 226 8.83 15.15 4.66
C THR A 226 9.57 15.09 3.32
N SER A 227 10.44 14.10 3.12
CA SER A 227 11.18 13.96 1.86
C SER A 227 10.29 13.62 0.65
N MET A 228 9.17 12.92 0.86
CA MET A 228 8.14 12.73 -0.18
C MET A 228 7.45 14.05 -0.51
N TRP A 229 7.12 14.83 0.51
CA TRP A 229 6.49 16.15 0.32
C TRP A 229 7.42 17.14 -0.40
N ASP A 230 8.71 17.14 -0.05
CA ASP A 230 9.72 17.90 -0.78
C ASP A 230 9.73 17.46 -2.24
N PHE A 231 9.82 16.15 -2.52
CA PHE A 231 9.84 15.63 -3.88
C PHE A 231 8.58 16.04 -4.67
N TYR A 232 7.40 15.95 -4.06
CA TYR A 232 6.15 16.41 -4.66
C TYR A 232 6.27 17.86 -5.14
N TRP A 233 6.64 18.80 -4.26
CA TRP A 233 6.77 20.22 -4.64
C TRP A 233 7.81 20.48 -5.73
N HIS A 234 8.90 19.72 -5.76
CA HIS A 234 9.93 19.89 -6.79
C HIS A 234 9.46 19.51 -8.20
N VAL A 235 8.43 18.66 -8.32
CA VAL A 235 7.96 18.15 -9.61
C VAL A 235 6.50 18.49 -9.91
N ASN A 236 5.74 19.01 -8.94
CA ASN A 236 4.31 19.26 -9.08
C ASN A 236 3.99 20.30 -10.17
N ASP A 237 4.87 21.27 -10.44
CA ASP A 237 4.64 22.27 -11.47
C ASP A 237 4.82 21.73 -12.90
N ARG A 238 5.26 20.48 -13.07
CA ARG A 238 5.38 19.86 -14.39
C ARG A 238 3.97 19.67 -14.99
N PRO A 239 3.77 20.07 -16.26
CA PRO A 239 2.47 19.96 -16.91
C PRO A 239 2.07 18.51 -17.21
N ASP A 240 3.05 17.62 -17.34
CA ASP A 240 2.95 16.22 -17.74
C ASP A 240 3.15 15.24 -16.58
N ILE A 241 3.06 15.71 -15.33
CA ILE A 241 3.15 14.84 -14.16
C ILE A 241 1.94 13.89 -14.12
N CYS A 242 2.22 12.60 -14.02
CA CYS A 242 1.23 11.53 -14.20
C CYS A 242 0.15 11.54 -13.10
N TRP A 243 0.49 11.93 -11.86
CA TRP A 243 -0.41 11.80 -10.71
C TRP A 243 -1.50 12.86 -10.55
N LYS A 244 -1.68 13.76 -11.54
CA LYS A 244 -2.71 14.82 -11.53
C LYS A 244 -4.04 14.34 -12.11
N ASP A 245 -4.04 13.22 -12.83
CA ASP A 245 -5.22 12.68 -13.46
C ASP A 245 -6.09 11.92 -12.44
N SER A 246 -7.02 11.08 -12.92
CA SER A 246 -7.87 10.27 -12.05
C SER A 246 -8.02 8.90 -12.68
N PRO A 247 -7.11 7.97 -12.35
CA PRO A 247 -7.05 6.64 -12.92
C PRO A 247 -8.38 5.90 -12.78
N LYS A 248 -8.78 5.22 -13.84
CA LYS A 248 -10.03 4.43 -13.83
C LYS A 248 -9.84 3.14 -13.05
N PRO A 249 -10.65 2.88 -12.00
CA PRO A 249 -10.53 1.67 -11.21
C PRO A 249 -11.01 0.42 -11.96
N ALA A 250 -10.29 -0.68 -11.81
CA ALA A 250 -10.72 -2.02 -12.22
C ALA A 250 -12.06 -2.41 -11.59
N LEU A 251 -12.26 -1.98 -10.33
CA LEU A 251 -13.47 -2.21 -9.55
C LEU A 251 -13.93 -0.91 -8.91
N ALA A 252 -15.02 -0.35 -9.43
CA ALA A 252 -15.59 0.87 -8.88
C ALA A 252 -16.03 0.70 -7.42
N ASN A 253 -15.75 1.70 -6.59
CA ASN A 253 -16.21 1.83 -5.20
C ASN A 253 -15.79 0.70 -4.24
N ASN A 254 -14.75 -0.07 -4.56
CA ASN A 254 -14.20 -1.05 -3.63
C ASN A 254 -13.16 -0.39 -2.69
N LYS A 255 -13.57 -0.18 -1.44
CA LYS A 255 -12.73 0.35 -0.35
C LYS A 255 -12.39 -0.70 0.71
N ASP A 256 -12.57 -1.98 0.37
CA ASP A 256 -12.36 -3.07 1.32
C ASP A 256 -10.88 -3.16 1.71
N LEU A 257 -10.65 -3.37 3.00
CA LEU A 257 -9.38 -3.86 3.54
C LEU A 257 -9.45 -5.39 3.73
N PRO A 258 -8.31 -6.07 3.92
CA PRO A 258 -8.27 -7.52 4.14
C PRO A 258 -9.29 -8.08 5.14
N ALA A 259 -9.54 -7.36 6.24
CA ALA A 259 -10.58 -7.74 7.22
C ALA A 259 -11.99 -7.80 6.61
N ASP A 260 -12.37 -6.80 5.80
CA ASP A 260 -13.66 -6.77 5.09
C ASP A 260 -13.73 -7.84 4.02
N PHE A 261 -12.64 -8.02 3.27
CA PHE A 261 -12.54 -9.02 2.23
C PHE A 261 -12.79 -10.43 2.78
N TYR A 262 -12.06 -10.82 3.84
CA TYR A 262 -12.26 -12.14 4.46
C TYR A 262 -13.66 -12.30 5.05
N ARG A 263 -14.21 -11.24 5.67
CA ARG A 263 -15.58 -11.26 6.19
C ARG A 263 -16.60 -11.54 5.09
N LYS A 264 -16.50 -10.87 3.95
CA LYS A 264 -17.39 -11.08 2.79
C LYS A 264 -17.24 -12.47 2.18
N LYS A 265 -16.02 -13.03 2.20
CA LYS A 265 -15.73 -14.39 1.73
C LYS A 265 -16.02 -15.49 2.77
N LEU A 266 -16.48 -15.12 3.97
CA LEU A 266 -16.66 -16.02 5.10
C LEU A 266 -15.37 -16.81 5.38
N CYS A 267 -14.21 -16.17 5.33
CA CYS A 267 -12.92 -16.76 5.67
C CYS A 267 -12.45 -16.24 7.03
N ASP A 268 -11.86 -17.10 7.87
CA ASP A 268 -11.11 -16.65 9.04
C ASP A 268 -9.60 -16.66 8.75
N VAL A 269 -8.88 -15.67 9.26
CA VAL A 269 -7.43 -15.53 9.12
C VAL A 269 -6.66 -16.81 9.49
N CYS A 270 -7.11 -17.55 10.50
CA CYS A 270 -6.49 -18.80 10.90
C CYS A 270 -6.74 -19.97 9.92
N GLN A 271 -7.80 -19.90 9.11
CA GLN A 271 -7.97 -20.82 7.98
C GLN A 271 -6.95 -20.51 6.90
N ILE A 272 -6.81 -19.23 6.55
CA ILE A 272 -5.92 -18.76 5.48
C ILE A 272 -4.46 -19.10 5.80
N HIS A 273 -4.03 -18.87 7.04
CA HIS A 273 -2.66 -19.18 7.48
C HIS A 273 -2.39 -20.67 7.70
N ASN A 274 -3.39 -21.54 7.58
CA ASN A 274 -3.17 -22.97 7.68
C ASN A 274 -2.39 -23.47 6.45
N LYS A 275 -1.28 -24.16 6.68
CA LYS A 275 -0.44 -24.74 5.61
C LYS A 275 -1.16 -25.72 4.71
N THR A 276 -2.31 -26.27 5.12
CA THR A 276 -3.13 -27.17 4.29
C THR A 276 -4.19 -26.44 3.48
N PHE A 277 -4.38 -25.13 3.66
CA PHE A 277 -5.38 -24.35 2.93
C PHE A 277 -4.97 -24.20 1.47
N ARG A 278 -5.83 -24.64 0.55
CA ARG A 278 -5.56 -24.67 -0.89
C ARG A 278 -6.62 -23.97 -1.71
N ASN A 279 -7.84 -23.79 -1.20
CA ASN A 279 -8.93 -23.23 -1.99
C ASN A 279 -9.87 -22.35 -1.14
N ALA A 280 -10.37 -21.25 -1.71
CA ALA A 280 -11.32 -20.36 -1.06
C ALA A 280 -12.63 -21.06 -0.64
N THR A 281 -13.02 -22.15 -1.29
CA THR A 281 -14.18 -22.97 -0.90
C THR A 281 -14.01 -23.64 0.48
N GLU A 282 -12.78 -23.73 1.01
CA GLU A 282 -12.52 -24.25 2.36
C GLU A 282 -12.88 -23.25 3.47
N CYS A 283 -13.24 -22.01 3.13
CA CYS A 283 -13.64 -20.98 4.09
C CYS A 283 -14.94 -21.36 4.82
N ARG A 284 -14.95 -21.16 6.15
CA ARG A 284 -16.05 -21.61 7.05
C ARG A 284 -16.56 -20.52 7.98
N GLY A 285 -16.03 -19.30 7.86
CA GLY A 285 -16.43 -18.11 8.59
C GLY A 285 -15.85 -17.99 9.99
N TYR A 286 -15.37 -19.10 10.57
CA TYR A 286 -14.86 -19.11 11.92
C TYR A 286 -13.81 -20.20 12.14
N MET A 287 -12.68 -19.79 12.69
CA MET A 287 -11.70 -20.66 13.33
C MET A 287 -11.44 -20.19 14.74
N SER A 288 -11.21 -21.17 15.60
CA SER A 288 -10.87 -20.94 16.99
C SER A 288 -9.48 -20.27 17.09
N LYS A 289 -9.38 -19.13 17.77
CA LYS A 289 -8.13 -18.37 17.98
C LYS A 289 -8.06 -17.72 19.36
N SER A 290 -6.86 -17.46 19.86
CA SER A 290 -6.61 -16.70 21.08
C SER A 290 -5.95 -15.38 20.70
N LEU A 291 -6.52 -14.25 21.12
CA LEU A 291 -5.93 -12.94 20.85
C LEU A 291 -4.61 -12.78 21.61
N ASN A 292 -3.65 -12.10 20.97
CA ASN A 292 -2.38 -11.67 21.54
C ASN A 292 -2.28 -10.16 21.31
N GLY A 293 -2.77 -9.37 22.27
CA GLY A 293 -3.09 -7.97 22.03
C GLY A 293 -4.27 -7.79 21.07
N ALA A 294 -4.41 -6.59 20.50
CA ALA A 294 -5.54 -6.27 19.63
C ALA A 294 -5.35 -6.72 18.17
N CYS A 295 -4.11 -6.76 17.69
CA CYS A 295 -3.79 -6.94 16.28
C CYS A 295 -2.99 -8.21 15.94
N LYS A 296 -2.86 -9.14 16.89
CA LYS A 296 -2.27 -10.45 16.65
C LYS A 296 -3.12 -11.54 17.29
N ALA A 297 -3.04 -12.76 16.77
CA ALA A 297 -3.74 -13.91 17.31
C ALA A 297 -2.94 -15.20 17.14
N HIS A 298 -3.11 -16.12 18.08
CA HIS A 298 -2.68 -17.50 18.00
C HIS A 298 -3.83 -18.35 17.46
N CYS A 299 -3.59 -19.04 16.36
CA CYS A 299 -4.58 -19.96 15.79
C CYS A 299 -4.64 -21.25 16.58
N CYS A 300 -5.86 -21.77 16.77
CA CYS A 300 -6.06 -22.91 17.63
C CYS A 300 -6.92 -23.99 17.00
N ILE A 301 -6.57 -25.23 17.31
CA ILE A 301 -7.32 -26.41 16.89
C ILE A 301 -8.35 -26.72 17.98
N PRO A 302 -9.63 -26.90 17.62
CA PRO A 302 -10.64 -27.36 18.57
C PRO A 302 -10.27 -28.74 19.12
N ALA A 303 -10.10 -28.88 20.43
CA ALA A 303 -9.93 -30.19 21.05
C ALA A 303 -11.27 -30.71 21.56
N ARG A 304 -11.52 -32.03 21.40
CA ARG A 304 -12.74 -32.70 21.89
C ARG A 304 -12.87 -32.69 23.42
N TYR A 305 -11.78 -32.50 24.15
CA TYR A 305 -11.74 -32.59 25.62
C TYR A 305 -11.01 -31.39 26.24
N ARG A 306 -11.79 -30.32 26.48
CA ARG A 306 -11.60 -29.20 27.43
C ARG A 306 -10.44 -28.21 27.28
N TYR A 307 -9.36 -28.48 26.51
CA TYR A 307 -8.33 -27.46 26.27
C TYR A 307 -8.10 -27.19 24.78
N ARG A 308 -8.40 -25.97 24.35
CA ARG A 308 -8.08 -25.46 23.01
C ARG A 308 -6.55 -25.45 22.85
N ASN A 309 -6.01 -26.21 21.89
CA ASN A 309 -4.57 -26.20 21.61
C ASN A 309 -4.27 -25.10 20.59
N CYS A 310 -3.54 -24.07 21.01
CA CYS A 310 -3.16 -22.94 20.16
C CYS A 310 -1.68 -23.01 19.80
N ASP A 311 -1.35 -22.49 18.61
CA ASP A 311 0.05 -22.28 18.22
C ASP A 311 0.61 -21.04 18.93
N TRP A 312 0.98 -21.21 20.19
CA TRP A 312 1.53 -20.14 21.04
C TRP A 312 2.89 -19.64 20.57
N ALA A 313 3.61 -20.42 19.76
CA ALA A 313 4.91 -20.03 19.22
C ALA A 313 4.78 -19.07 18.04
N ASN A 314 3.68 -19.16 17.27
CA ASN A 314 3.48 -18.37 16.06
C ASN A 314 2.20 -17.53 16.16
N ALA A 315 2.33 -16.34 16.74
CA ALA A 315 1.29 -15.31 16.60
C ALA A 315 1.26 -14.83 15.15
N ILE A 316 0.08 -14.78 14.55
CA ILE A 316 -0.14 -14.18 13.24
C ILE A 316 -0.77 -12.80 13.37
N ASN A 317 -0.52 -11.94 12.40
CA ASN A 317 -1.18 -10.64 12.35
C ASN A 317 -2.67 -10.82 12.07
N MET A 318 -3.49 -10.04 12.75
CA MET A 318 -4.88 -9.86 12.35
C MET A 318 -4.92 -9.16 11.00
N PRO A 319 -5.91 -9.47 10.14
CA PRO A 319 -6.02 -8.85 8.82
C PRO A 319 -6.05 -7.33 8.91
N ASP A 320 -5.39 -6.66 7.97
CA ASP A 320 -5.41 -5.20 7.91
C ASP A 320 -6.86 -4.70 7.81
N GLY A 321 -7.18 -3.63 8.55
CA GLY A 321 -8.55 -3.12 8.71
C GLY A 321 -9.32 -3.72 9.90
N THR A 322 -8.78 -4.69 10.63
CA THR A 322 -9.43 -5.22 11.85
C THR A 322 -9.55 -4.10 12.90
N PRO A 323 -10.75 -3.78 13.43
CA PRO A 323 -10.88 -2.76 14.46
C PRO A 323 -10.13 -3.15 15.75
N CYS A 324 -9.36 -2.22 16.32
CA CYS A 324 -8.52 -2.48 17.49
C CYS A 324 -8.66 -1.47 18.63
N GLY A 325 -9.45 -0.40 18.45
CA GLY A 325 -9.82 0.53 19.51
C GLY A 325 -10.25 1.90 18.98
N GLY A 326 -11.42 2.40 19.39
CA GLY A 326 -11.93 3.68 18.86
C GLY A 326 -12.00 3.67 17.32
N PRO A 327 -11.43 4.67 16.62
CA PRO A 327 -11.34 4.70 15.16
C PRO A 327 -10.12 3.95 14.58
N MET A 328 -9.31 3.30 15.43
CA MET A 328 -8.06 2.65 15.02
C MET A 328 -8.31 1.27 14.42
N ILE A 329 -7.41 0.89 13.52
CA ILE A 329 -7.42 -0.42 12.84
C ILE A 329 -6.06 -1.09 12.95
N CYS A 330 -6.05 -2.40 12.83
CA CYS A 330 -4.85 -3.16 12.65
C CYS A 330 -4.27 -2.89 11.26
N LEU A 331 -2.97 -2.61 11.22
CA LEU A 331 -2.18 -2.56 10.00
C LEU A 331 -0.83 -3.22 10.31
N HIS A 332 -0.44 -4.23 9.55
CA HIS A 332 0.79 -4.99 9.77
C HIS A 332 0.97 -5.55 11.20
N GLY A 333 -0.13 -5.83 11.90
CA GLY A 333 -0.10 -6.34 13.27
C GLY A 333 0.07 -5.28 14.36
N GLU A 334 0.03 -3.99 14.02
CA GLU A 334 -0.01 -2.86 14.97
C GLU A 334 -1.37 -2.15 14.92
N CYS A 335 -1.83 -1.63 16.06
CA CYS A 335 -3.06 -0.85 16.15
C CYS A 335 -2.72 0.62 15.95
N VAL A 336 -3.20 1.21 14.85
CA VAL A 336 -2.83 2.56 14.41
C VAL A 336 -4.02 3.42 14.07
#